data_AF-A0A8K0I9Z1-F1
#
_entry.id   AF-A0A8K0I9Z1-F1
#
_cell.length_a   1.000
_cell.length_b   1.000
_cell.length_c   1.000
_cell.angle_alpha   90.00
_cell.angle_beta   90.00
_cell.angle_gamma   90.00
#
_symmetry.space_group_name_H-M   'P 1'
#
loop_
_entity.id
_entity.type
_entity.pdbx_description
1 polymer ?
#
loop_
_entity_poly.entity_id
_entity_poly.type
_entity_poly.pdbx_seq_one_letter_code
_entity_poly.pdbx_strand_id
1 'polypeptide(L)'
;MGYDGIVLESWSRWAAYGVLNDPDMRNMALQFIKQLGEALHSVSSMADAARHLELIYVISPPHSEKLGEYNFGPQDLQQLSDAIDGFSLMTYDFSGPHRPGPNAPLNWIRSSLHMLLGDSNSDAHGQAHKIFLGINFYGNDFILSEGLGGGAITGRDYISLLEKHKPVLRWDDKSAEHFFIYSHNNARHAVFYPSLMSISMRLDEARDWGAGLSIWEIGQGLDYFFDLF
;
A
#
# COMPACT_ATOMS: atom_id res chain seq x y z
N MET A 1 11.63 -25.57 3.88
CA MET A 1 10.53 -24.72 4.37
C MET A 1 9.41 -24.83 3.35
N GLY A 2 8.18 -25.11 3.75
CA GLY A 2 7.02 -25.31 2.86
C GLY A 2 6.31 -24.02 2.50
N TYR A 3 7.04 -23.06 1.94
CA TYR A 3 6.45 -21.82 1.43
C TYR A 3 5.86 -22.02 0.05
N ASP A 4 4.78 -21.30 -0.24
CA ASP A 4 4.11 -21.31 -1.54
C ASP A 4 4.66 -20.24 -2.50
N GLY A 5 5.61 -19.41 -2.07
CA GLY A 5 6.13 -18.33 -2.89
C GLY A 5 7.03 -17.34 -2.14
N ILE A 6 7.29 -16.21 -2.79
CA ILE A 6 8.08 -15.09 -2.28
C ILE A 6 7.31 -13.79 -2.47
N VAL A 7 7.29 -12.94 -1.43
CA VAL A 7 6.94 -11.52 -1.55
C VAL A 7 8.26 -10.74 -1.57
N LEU A 8 8.60 -10.14 -2.72
CA LEU A 8 9.86 -9.43 -2.91
C LEU A 8 9.65 -7.92 -2.81
N GLU A 9 10.28 -7.30 -1.82
CA GLU A 9 10.35 -5.85 -1.65
C GLU A 9 11.75 -5.34 -1.98
N SER A 10 11.97 -4.92 -3.23
CA SER A 10 13.25 -4.35 -3.66
C SER A 10 13.14 -3.02 -4.39
N TRP A 11 11.97 -2.70 -4.98
CA TRP A 11 11.79 -1.50 -5.80
C TRP A 11 12.14 -0.20 -5.06
N SER A 12 11.54 0.00 -3.88
CA SER A 12 11.75 1.19 -3.04
C SER A 12 13.21 1.36 -2.63
N ARG A 13 13.92 0.26 -2.37
CA ARG A 13 15.35 0.25 -2.04
C ARG A 13 16.20 0.59 -3.23
N TRP A 14 15.94 0.01 -4.39
CA TRP A 14 16.64 0.33 -5.63
C TRP A 14 16.44 1.79 -6.04
N ALA A 15 15.22 2.33 -5.88
CA ALA A 15 14.95 3.74 -6.08
C ALA A 15 15.81 4.61 -5.14
N ALA A 16 15.82 4.30 -3.84
CA ALA A 16 16.58 5.05 -2.84
C ALA A 16 18.11 5.02 -3.08
N TYR A 17 18.63 3.92 -3.62
CA TYR A 17 20.05 3.79 -3.98
C TYR A 17 20.39 4.32 -5.38
N GLY A 18 19.42 4.85 -6.13
CA GLY A 18 19.62 5.38 -7.48
C GLY A 18 19.81 4.32 -8.58
N VAL A 19 19.58 3.04 -8.28
CA VAL A 19 19.69 1.92 -9.24
C VAL A 19 18.71 2.11 -10.39
N LEU A 20 17.50 2.61 -10.11
CA LEU A 20 16.47 2.80 -11.12
C LEU A 20 16.68 4.04 -12.01
N ASN A 21 17.62 4.91 -11.64
CA ASN A 21 17.95 6.13 -12.38
C ASN A 21 18.96 5.85 -13.50
N ASP A 22 19.73 4.77 -13.38
CA ASP A 22 20.63 4.28 -14.41
C ASP A 22 19.87 3.29 -15.32
N PRO A 23 19.75 3.55 -16.63
CA PRO A 23 18.97 2.69 -17.53
C PRO A 23 19.47 1.25 -17.60
N ASP A 24 20.80 1.04 -17.56
CA ASP A 24 21.39 -0.30 -17.65
C ASP A 24 21.12 -1.08 -16.35
N MET A 25 21.26 -0.43 -15.20
CA MET A 25 20.94 -1.04 -13.91
C MET A 25 19.44 -1.29 -13.74
N ARG A 26 18.56 -0.39 -14.18
CA ARG A 26 17.11 -0.62 -14.21
C ARG A 26 16.77 -1.83 -15.06
N ASN A 27 17.35 -1.94 -16.25
CA ASN A 27 17.16 -3.09 -17.12
C ASN A 27 17.63 -4.39 -16.45
N MET A 28 18.80 -4.39 -15.81
CA MET A 28 19.27 -5.56 -15.05
C MET A 28 18.34 -5.91 -13.88
N ALA A 29 17.79 -4.92 -13.17
CA ALA A 29 16.84 -5.13 -12.09
C ALA A 29 15.53 -5.76 -12.58
N LEU A 30 14.97 -5.26 -13.68
CA LEU A 30 13.78 -5.84 -14.32
C LEU A 30 14.04 -7.27 -14.84
N GLN A 31 15.21 -7.53 -15.43
CA GLN A 31 15.59 -8.87 -15.87
C GLN A 31 15.78 -9.83 -14.70
N PHE A 32 16.36 -9.38 -13.59
CA PHE A 32 16.46 -10.17 -12.38
C PHE A 32 15.08 -10.59 -11.86
N ILE A 33 14.11 -9.66 -11.81
CA ILE A 33 12.74 -9.98 -11.39
C ILE A 33 12.12 -11.05 -12.31
N LYS A 34 12.28 -10.90 -13.64
CA LYS A 34 11.76 -11.88 -14.62
C LYS A 34 12.35 -13.26 -14.40
N GLN A 35 13.68 -13.34 -14.32
CA GLN A 35 14.38 -14.62 -14.13
C GLN A 35 14.02 -15.27 -12.79
N LEU A 36 13.79 -14.47 -11.74
CA LEU A 36 13.31 -14.97 -10.47
C LEU A 36 11.89 -15.56 -10.58
N GLY A 37 10.98 -14.85 -11.26
CA GLY A 37 9.63 -15.34 -11.55
C GLY A 37 9.64 -16.65 -12.32
N GLU A 38 10.38 -16.70 -13.43
CA GLU A 38 10.57 -17.91 -14.23
C GLU A 38 11.15 -19.08 -13.40
N ALA A 39 12.14 -18.80 -12.55
CA ALA A 39 12.72 -19.80 -11.67
C ALA A 39 11.69 -20.33 -10.65
N LEU A 40 10.88 -19.47 -10.03
CA LEU A 40 9.83 -19.86 -9.09
C LEU A 40 8.72 -20.65 -9.80
N HIS A 41 8.32 -20.24 -10.99
CA HIS A 41 7.33 -20.92 -11.82
C HIS A 41 7.79 -22.32 -12.27
N SER A 42 9.10 -22.55 -12.35
CA SER A 42 9.69 -23.87 -12.66
C SER A 42 9.67 -24.87 -11.50
N VAL A 43 9.35 -24.42 -10.28
CA VAL A 43 9.33 -25.24 -9.08
C VAL A 43 7.89 -25.54 -8.67
N SER A 44 7.52 -26.82 -8.63
CA SER A 44 6.22 -27.24 -8.08
C SER A 44 6.14 -27.01 -6.57
N SER A 45 4.99 -26.53 -6.09
CA SER A 45 4.72 -26.41 -4.66
C SER A 45 4.74 -27.79 -4.00
N MET A 46 5.24 -27.84 -2.75
CA MET A 46 5.20 -29.07 -1.94
C MET A 46 3.79 -29.43 -1.48
N ALA A 47 2.88 -28.46 -1.40
CA ALA A 47 1.50 -28.67 -1.00
C ALA A 47 0.62 -29.19 -2.15
N ASP A 48 0.90 -28.75 -3.37
CA ASP A 48 0.19 -29.16 -4.59
C ASP A 48 1.15 -29.17 -5.78
N ALA A 49 1.43 -30.35 -6.32
CA ALA A 49 2.34 -30.51 -7.46
C ALA A 49 1.82 -29.88 -8.76
N ALA A 50 0.52 -29.55 -8.84
CA ALA A 50 -0.07 -28.84 -9.96
C ALA A 50 0.13 -27.31 -9.89
N ARG A 51 0.57 -26.78 -8.75
CA ARG A 51 0.87 -25.35 -8.57
C ARG A 51 2.37 -25.10 -8.59
N HIS A 52 2.76 -23.94 -9.08
CA HIS A 52 4.13 -23.45 -8.95
C HIS A 52 4.28 -22.53 -7.74
N LEU A 53 5.52 -22.21 -7.37
CA LEU A 53 5.78 -21.15 -6.40
C LEU A 53 5.39 -19.80 -6.98
N GLU A 54 4.75 -18.95 -6.18
CA GLU A 54 4.26 -17.63 -6.58
C GLU A 54 5.28 -16.53 -6.29
N LEU A 55 5.33 -15.50 -7.14
CA LEU A 55 6.10 -14.29 -6.92
C LEU A 55 5.18 -13.09 -6.82
N ILE A 56 5.12 -12.48 -5.64
CA ILE A 56 4.46 -11.20 -5.41
C ILE A 56 5.52 -10.10 -5.35
N TYR A 57 5.33 -9.03 -6.11
CA TYR A 57 6.28 -7.91 -6.14
C TYR A 57 5.72 -6.68 -5.45
N VAL A 58 6.46 -6.12 -4.49
CA VAL A 58 6.02 -4.91 -3.77
C VAL A 58 6.40 -3.67 -4.59
N ILE A 59 5.39 -2.85 -4.87
CA ILE A 59 5.54 -1.63 -5.67
C ILE A 59 5.05 -0.40 -4.90
N SER A 60 5.73 0.73 -5.10
CA SER A 60 5.32 2.01 -4.52
C SER A 60 4.28 2.70 -5.39
N PRO A 61 3.30 3.40 -4.80
CA PRO A 61 2.42 4.29 -5.55
C PRO A 61 3.21 5.45 -6.15
N PRO A 62 2.73 6.07 -7.24
CA PRO A 62 3.35 7.27 -7.80
C PRO A 62 3.41 8.39 -6.77
N HIS A 63 4.59 9.01 -6.60
CA HIS A 63 4.81 10.08 -5.63
C HIS A 63 4.22 11.44 -6.04
N SER A 64 3.79 11.61 -7.29
CA SER A 64 3.22 12.86 -7.79
C SER A 64 2.11 12.59 -8.80
N GLU A 65 1.32 13.62 -9.12
CA GLU A 65 0.29 13.57 -10.18
C GLU A 65 0.87 13.30 -11.58
N LYS A 66 2.19 13.33 -11.71
CA LYS A 66 2.91 12.86 -12.90
C LYS A 66 3.78 11.68 -12.53
N LEU A 67 3.78 10.67 -13.38
CA LEU A 67 4.73 9.57 -13.26
C LEU A 67 6.14 10.14 -13.54
N GLY A 68 7.01 10.11 -12.53
CA GLY A 68 8.43 10.37 -12.75
C GLY A 68 9.03 9.26 -13.60
N GLU A 69 10.04 9.59 -14.39
CA GLU A 69 10.72 8.65 -15.32
C GLU A 69 11.19 7.37 -14.64
N TYR A 70 11.51 7.44 -13.35
CA TYR A 70 12.07 6.32 -12.58
C TYR A 70 11.08 5.63 -11.65
N ASN A 71 9.82 6.11 -11.58
CA ASN A 71 8.78 5.45 -10.81
C ASN A 71 8.40 4.12 -11.47
N PHE A 72 7.76 3.24 -10.69
CA PHE A 72 7.10 2.06 -11.27
C PHE A 72 5.89 2.54 -12.08
N GLY A 73 5.82 2.16 -13.34
CA GLY A 73 4.79 2.63 -14.27
C GLY A 73 4.09 1.53 -15.06
N PRO A 74 3.14 1.91 -15.92
CA PRO A 74 2.43 0.99 -16.80
C PRO A 74 3.36 0.12 -17.66
N GLN A 75 4.49 0.67 -18.13
CA GLN A 75 5.47 -0.07 -18.92
C GLN A 75 6.16 -1.17 -18.11
N ASP A 76 6.56 -0.88 -16.86
CA ASP A 76 7.16 -1.89 -15.98
C ASP A 76 6.15 -2.98 -15.62
N LEU A 77 4.91 -2.57 -15.32
CA LEU A 77 3.80 -3.49 -15.07
C LEU A 77 3.62 -4.44 -16.25
N GLN A 78 3.49 -3.92 -17.47
CA GLN A 78 3.34 -4.73 -18.68
C GLN A 78 4.55 -5.64 -18.90
N GLN A 79 5.77 -5.13 -18.71
CA GLN A 79 6.99 -5.88 -18.92
C GLN A 79 7.13 -7.06 -17.93
N LEU A 80 6.66 -6.91 -16.69
CA LEU A 80 6.80 -7.91 -15.62
C LEU A 80 5.58 -8.84 -15.48
N SER A 81 4.43 -8.48 -16.07
CA SER A 81 3.15 -9.17 -15.83
C SER A 81 3.20 -10.67 -16.12
N ASP A 82 3.98 -11.14 -17.09
CA ASP A 82 4.05 -12.58 -17.39
C ASP A 82 4.85 -13.40 -16.35
N ALA A 83 5.75 -12.75 -15.62
CA ALA A 83 6.64 -13.41 -14.64
C ALA A 83 6.20 -13.19 -13.18
N ILE A 84 5.17 -12.37 -12.94
CA ILE A 84 4.70 -11.98 -11.61
C ILE A 84 3.24 -12.41 -11.42
N ASP A 85 2.95 -12.96 -10.25
CA ASP A 85 1.62 -13.46 -9.88
C ASP A 85 0.76 -12.37 -9.24
N GLY A 86 1.39 -11.38 -8.59
CA GLY A 86 0.70 -10.19 -8.10
C GLY A 86 1.63 -9.06 -7.68
N PHE A 87 1.08 -7.87 -7.59
CA PHE A 87 1.78 -6.65 -7.21
C PHE A 87 1.16 -6.07 -5.95
N SER A 88 1.90 -6.12 -4.84
CA SER A 88 1.47 -5.47 -3.60
C SER A 88 1.73 -3.97 -3.69
N LEU A 89 0.69 -3.19 -3.96
CA LEU A 89 0.77 -1.75 -4.13
C LEU A 89 0.65 -1.06 -2.77
N MET A 90 1.72 -0.39 -2.34
CA MET A 90 1.80 0.26 -1.02
C MET A 90 1.01 1.58 -0.96
N THR A 91 -0.31 1.54 -1.17
CA THR A 91 -1.23 2.70 -1.14
C THR A 91 -1.54 3.18 0.30
N TYR A 92 -0.51 3.33 1.12
CA TYR A 92 -0.54 3.89 2.47
C TYR A 92 0.75 4.67 2.74
N ASP A 93 0.90 5.24 3.94
CA ASP A 93 1.99 6.18 4.30
C ASP A 93 2.04 7.45 3.44
N PHE A 94 0.88 7.97 3.04
CA PHE A 94 0.79 9.24 2.32
C PHE A 94 1.31 10.43 3.14
N SER A 95 1.02 10.43 4.44
CA SER A 95 1.42 11.48 5.37
C SER A 95 2.49 10.96 6.33
N GLY A 96 3.36 11.86 6.80
CA GLY A 96 4.41 11.52 7.75
C GLY A 96 4.59 12.59 8.82
N PRO A 97 5.50 12.39 9.79
CA PRO A 97 5.63 13.28 10.95
C PRO A 97 5.92 14.75 10.61
N HIS A 98 6.57 15.01 9.46
CA HIS A 98 6.86 16.36 8.98
C HIS A 98 5.69 17.00 8.21
N ARG A 99 4.71 16.20 7.78
CA ARG A 99 3.49 16.66 7.10
C ARG A 99 2.29 15.83 7.61
N PRO A 100 1.81 16.09 8.83
CA PRO A 100 0.71 15.35 9.43
C PRO A 100 -0.55 15.36 8.57
N GLY A 101 -1.23 14.22 8.49
CA GLY A 101 -2.41 14.07 7.64
C GLY A 101 -2.93 12.63 7.58
N PRO A 102 -3.90 12.37 6.70
CA PRO A 102 -4.46 11.03 6.45
C PRO A 102 -3.41 10.00 6.01
N ASN A 103 -3.65 8.73 6.31
CA ASN A 103 -2.73 7.64 5.99
C ASN A 103 -2.75 7.28 4.50
N ALA A 104 -3.93 7.22 3.90
CA ALA A 104 -4.15 6.65 2.58
C ALA A 104 -5.34 7.34 1.88
N PRO A 105 -5.28 8.65 1.54
CA PRO A 105 -6.41 9.37 0.96
C PRO A 105 -7.02 8.66 -0.26
N LEU A 106 -8.34 8.45 -0.25
CA LEU A 106 -9.01 7.68 -1.30
C LEU A 106 -8.83 8.28 -2.71
N ASN A 107 -8.79 9.62 -2.81
CA ASN A 107 -8.51 10.30 -4.07
C ASN A 107 -7.09 10.03 -4.58
N TRP A 108 -6.11 9.88 -3.70
CA TRP A 108 -4.74 9.53 -4.08
C TRP A 108 -4.63 8.07 -4.50
N ILE A 109 -5.35 7.16 -3.84
CA ILE A 109 -5.46 5.75 -4.24
C ILE A 109 -6.03 5.66 -5.67
N ARG A 110 -7.15 6.35 -5.93
CA ARG A 110 -7.77 6.46 -7.27
C ARG A 110 -6.78 6.93 -8.33
N SER A 111 -6.09 8.04 -8.07
CA SER A 111 -5.10 8.57 -9.00
C SER A 111 -3.93 7.60 -9.20
N SER A 112 -3.51 6.86 -8.16
CA SER A 112 -2.43 5.88 -8.26
C SER A 112 -2.81 4.71 -9.16
N LEU A 113 -4.03 4.17 -8.99
CA LEU A 113 -4.56 3.11 -9.85
C LEU A 113 -4.72 3.60 -11.29
N HIS A 114 -5.29 4.80 -11.49
CA HIS A 114 -5.45 5.38 -12.83
C HIS A 114 -4.11 5.61 -13.54
N MET A 115 -3.09 6.11 -12.84
CA MET A 115 -1.77 6.29 -13.43
C MET A 115 -1.08 4.97 -13.79
N LEU A 116 -1.33 3.90 -13.04
CA LEU A 116 -0.70 2.59 -13.23
C LEU A 116 -1.42 1.73 -14.27
N LEU A 117 -2.75 1.76 -14.26
CA LEU A 117 -3.62 0.90 -15.05
C LEU A 117 -4.29 1.63 -16.23
N GLY A 118 -4.23 2.95 -16.29
CA GLY A 118 -4.91 3.75 -17.31
C GLY A 118 -6.44 3.61 -17.27
N ASP A 119 -7.09 4.02 -18.37
CA ASP A 119 -8.53 3.82 -18.56
C ASP A 119 -8.86 2.36 -18.89
N SER A 120 -10.14 1.97 -18.83
CA SER A 120 -10.60 0.59 -19.05
C SER A 120 -10.25 -0.05 -20.39
N ASN A 121 -9.81 0.73 -21.38
CA ASN A 121 -9.37 0.25 -22.69
C ASN A 121 -7.84 0.09 -22.80
N SER A 122 -7.08 0.35 -21.73
CA SER A 122 -5.63 0.25 -21.74
C SER A 122 -5.18 -1.22 -21.58
N ASP A 123 -4.05 -1.59 -22.19
CA ASP A 123 -3.45 -2.91 -22.00
C ASP A 123 -3.11 -3.19 -20.52
N ALA A 124 -2.71 -2.15 -19.78
CA ALA A 124 -2.39 -2.24 -18.36
C ALA A 124 -3.64 -2.53 -17.51
N HIS A 125 -4.82 -2.06 -17.91
CA HIS A 125 -6.07 -2.33 -17.20
C HIS A 125 -6.42 -3.82 -17.21
N GLY A 126 -5.99 -4.57 -18.24
CA GLY A 126 -6.11 -6.03 -18.27
C GLY A 126 -5.38 -6.73 -17.12
N GLN A 127 -4.41 -6.06 -16.49
CA GLN A 127 -3.61 -6.57 -15.38
C GLN A 127 -4.16 -6.14 -14.00
N ALA A 128 -5.31 -5.48 -13.92
CA ALA A 128 -5.87 -5.01 -12.65
C ALA A 128 -6.05 -6.14 -11.63
N HIS A 129 -6.42 -7.34 -12.08
CA HIS A 129 -6.54 -8.54 -11.25
C HIS A 129 -5.24 -8.99 -10.57
N LYS A 130 -4.08 -8.54 -11.07
CA LYS A 130 -2.77 -8.77 -10.44
C LYS A 130 -2.38 -7.67 -9.45
N ILE A 131 -3.11 -6.56 -9.37
CA ILE A 131 -2.82 -5.50 -8.41
C ILE A 131 -3.50 -5.81 -7.09
N PHE A 132 -2.75 -5.73 -5.99
CA PHE A 132 -3.26 -5.81 -4.64
C PHE A 132 -3.21 -4.42 -4.00
N LEU A 133 -4.38 -3.80 -3.84
CA LEU A 133 -4.53 -2.49 -3.23
C LEU A 133 -4.19 -2.60 -1.74
N GLY A 134 -3.17 -1.85 -1.31
CA GLY A 134 -2.69 -1.85 0.06
C GLY A 134 -3.62 -1.14 1.03
N ILE A 135 -3.96 -1.82 2.12
CA ILE A 135 -4.78 -1.32 3.24
C ILE A 135 -3.93 -1.31 4.51
N ASN A 136 -3.76 -0.14 5.14
CA ASN A 136 -3.13 -0.03 6.44
C ASN A 136 -4.10 -0.42 7.56
N PHE A 137 -3.65 -1.26 8.49
CA PHE A 137 -4.35 -1.62 9.73
C PHE A 137 -3.82 -0.86 10.96
N TYR A 138 -2.70 -0.15 10.81
CA TYR A 138 -2.24 0.85 11.78
C TYR A 138 -2.81 2.24 11.44
N GLY A 139 -2.70 3.15 12.40
CA GLY A 139 -2.89 4.57 12.18
C GLY A 139 -1.65 5.37 12.58
N ASN A 140 -1.77 6.69 12.64
CA ASN A 140 -0.71 7.58 13.09
C ASN A 140 -1.23 8.55 14.15
N ASP A 141 -0.42 8.82 15.18
CA ASP A 141 -0.58 9.92 16.12
C ASP A 141 0.53 10.95 15.88
N PHE A 142 0.15 12.09 15.29
CA PHE A 142 1.07 13.17 14.94
C PHE A 142 1.00 14.33 15.89
N ILE A 143 2.15 14.92 16.20
CA ILE A 143 2.24 16.16 16.95
C ILE A 143 2.14 17.34 15.98
N LEU A 144 1.14 18.22 16.15
CA LEU A 144 0.83 19.33 15.24
C LEU A 144 1.70 20.59 15.43
N SER A 145 2.67 20.56 16.33
CA SER A 145 3.65 21.64 16.50
C SER A 145 4.88 21.40 15.63
N GLU A 146 5.45 22.46 15.05
CA GLU A 146 6.50 22.37 14.02
C GLU A 146 7.65 21.44 14.43
N GLY A 147 7.88 20.39 13.61
CA GLY A 147 9.04 19.50 13.72
C GLY A 147 9.00 18.43 14.82
N LEU A 148 7.88 18.23 15.52
CA LEU A 148 7.85 17.47 16.78
C LEU A 148 7.47 15.98 16.69
N GLY A 149 7.40 15.40 15.49
CA GLY A 149 7.34 13.95 15.35
C GLY A 149 5.92 13.36 15.50
N GLY A 150 5.85 12.19 16.12
CA GLY A 150 4.69 11.30 16.02
C GLY A 150 5.01 10.07 15.16
N GLY A 151 4.06 9.15 15.06
CA GLY A 151 4.28 7.92 14.32
C GLY A 151 3.16 6.91 14.46
N ALA A 152 3.44 5.70 13.98
CA ALA A 152 2.47 4.64 13.87
C ALA A 152 1.92 4.24 15.24
N ILE A 153 0.62 4.00 15.28
CA ILE A 153 -0.12 3.47 16.44
C ILE A 153 -0.91 2.23 16.02
N THR A 154 -0.99 1.26 16.93
CA THR A 154 -1.79 0.04 16.75
C THR A 154 -3.23 0.23 17.24
N GLY A 155 -4.09 -0.75 17.02
CA GLY A 155 -5.46 -0.76 17.53
C GLY A 155 -5.52 -0.62 19.04
N ARG A 156 -4.59 -1.24 19.78
CA ARG A 156 -4.51 -1.09 21.25
C ARG A 156 -4.22 0.35 21.66
N ASP A 157 -3.29 1.00 20.98
CA ASP A 157 -2.94 2.39 21.25
C ASP A 157 -4.10 3.33 20.92
N TYR A 158 -4.77 3.08 19.78
CA TYR A 158 -5.95 3.83 19.35
C TYR A 158 -7.08 3.74 20.39
N ILE A 159 -7.44 2.55 20.86
CA ILE A 159 -8.47 2.37 21.91
C ILE A 159 -8.07 3.10 23.20
N SER A 160 -6.80 3.00 23.62
CA SER A 160 -6.30 3.69 24.81
C SER A 160 -6.44 5.22 24.70
N LEU A 161 -6.20 5.78 23.52
CA LEU A 161 -6.37 7.21 23.26
C LEU A 161 -7.86 7.63 23.31
N LEU A 162 -8.75 6.82 22.74
CA LEU A 162 -10.20 7.07 22.79
C LEU A 162 -10.73 7.06 24.24
N GLU A 163 -10.34 6.07 25.04
CA GLU A 163 -10.76 5.96 26.44
C GLU A 163 -10.26 7.13 27.30
N LYS A 164 -8.99 7.50 27.10
CA LYS A 164 -8.33 8.57 27.87
C LYS A 164 -8.86 9.95 27.53
N HIS A 165 -9.00 10.27 26.24
CA HIS A 165 -9.29 11.63 25.78
C HIS A 165 -10.76 11.86 25.41
N LYS A 166 -11.54 10.79 25.20
CA LYS A 166 -12.95 10.82 24.77
C LYS A 166 -13.19 11.86 23.66
N PRO A 167 -12.38 11.83 22.58
CA PRO A 167 -12.42 12.87 21.56
C PRO A 167 -13.67 12.74 20.68
N VAL A 168 -14.00 13.83 19.97
CA VAL A 168 -15.00 13.79 18.90
C VAL A 168 -14.31 13.30 17.63
N LEU A 169 -14.75 12.16 17.10
CA LEU A 169 -14.33 11.64 15.81
C LEU A 169 -14.90 12.53 14.68
N ARG A 170 -14.05 12.91 13.74
CA ARG A 170 -14.40 13.75 12.59
C ARG A 170 -14.13 12.98 11.32
N TRP A 171 -15.06 13.07 10.39
CA TRP A 171 -14.89 12.55 9.04
C TRP A 171 -14.31 13.64 8.13
N ASP A 172 -13.30 13.30 7.33
CA ASP A 172 -12.80 14.15 6.25
C ASP A 172 -13.21 13.58 4.89
N ASP A 173 -14.16 14.26 4.23
CA ASP A 173 -14.70 13.85 2.92
C ASP A 173 -13.63 13.81 1.82
N LYS A 174 -12.54 14.56 1.96
CA LYS A 174 -11.48 14.62 0.93
C LYS A 174 -10.61 13.37 0.94
N SER A 175 -10.21 12.91 2.12
CA SER A 175 -9.39 11.70 2.27
C SER A 175 -10.21 10.42 2.45
N ALA A 176 -11.50 10.57 2.78
CA ALA A 176 -12.34 9.47 3.23
C ALA A 176 -11.73 8.72 4.42
N GLU A 177 -11.29 9.48 5.43
CA GLU A 177 -10.74 8.98 6.68
C GLU A 177 -11.36 9.69 7.89
N HIS A 178 -11.45 8.94 8.99
CA HIS A 178 -11.71 9.52 10.30
C HIS A 178 -10.42 10.03 10.92
N PHE A 179 -10.54 11.15 11.64
CA PHE A 179 -9.48 11.64 12.50
C PHE A 179 -10.06 12.23 13.77
N PHE A 180 -9.21 12.40 14.77
CA PHE A 180 -9.54 13.23 15.92
C PHE A 180 -8.34 14.05 16.38
N ILE A 181 -8.63 15.07 17.16
CA ILE A 181 -7.62 15.95 17.75
C ILE A 181 -7.76 15.90 19.26
N TYR A 182 -6.63 15.79 19.95
CA TYR A 182 -6.56 15.94 21.41
C TYR A 182 -5.39 16.83 21.81
N SER A 183 -5.40 17.29 23.06
CA SER A 183 -4.29 18.06 23.63
C SER A 183 -3.63 17.26 24.75
N HIS A 184 -2.31 17.23 24.76
CA HIS A 184 -1.51 16.60 25.81
C HIS A 184 -0.21 17.37 26.00
N ASN A 185 0.17 17.65 27.26
CA ASN A 185 1.40 18.38 27.61
C ASN A 185 1.65 19.66 26.79
N ASN A 186 0.61 20.50 26.63
CA ASN A 186 0.62 21.73 25.82
C ASN A 186 0.87 21.54 24.31
N ALA A 187 0.87 20.30 23.81
CA ALA A 187 0.91 19.99 22.38
C ALA A 187 -0.48 19.55 21.89
N ARG A 188 -0.78 19.88 20.64
CA ARG A 188 -1.95 19.35 19.93
C ARG A 188 -1.53 18.14 19.12
N HIS A 189 -2.33 17.10 19.18
CA HIS A 189 -2.13 15.87 18.44
C HIS A 189 -3.25 15.67 17.42
N ALA A 190 -2.93 15.05 16.28
CA ALA A 190 -3.90 14.59 15.30
C ALA A 190 -3.71 13.09 15.08
N VAL A 191 -4.79 12.34 15.30
CA VAL A 191 -4.80 10.89 15.16
C VAL A 191 -5.63 10.50 13.95
N PHE A 192 -5.04 9.72 13.05
CA PHE A 192 -5.70 9.11 11.90
C PHE A 192 -5.59 7.60 12.04
N TYR A 193 -6.72 6.90 12.18
CA TYR A 193 -6.76 5.45 12.32
C TYR A 193 -7.91 4.89 11.47
N PRO A 194 -7.75 3.72 10.82
CA PRO A 194 -8.80 3.13 10.01
C PRO A 194 -10.11 2.94 10.77
N SER A 195 -11.21 3.08 10.05
CA SER A 195 -12.57 2.82 10.51
C SER A 195 -13.25 1.86 9.54
N LEU A 196 -14.35 1.22 9.95
CA LEU A 196 -15.11 0.36 9.03
C LEU A 196 -15.51 1.10 7.75
N MET A 197 -15.93 2.36 7.88
CA MET A 197 -16.31 3.19 6.75
C MET A 197 -15.14 3.45 5.80
N SER A 198 -13.97 3.83 6.33
CA SER A 198 -12.79 4.10 5.49
C SER A 198 -12.27 2.82 4.82
N ILE A 199 -12.32 1.68 5.51
CA ILE A 199 -11.93 0.38 4.93
C ILE A 199 -12.92 0.00 3.82
N SER A 200 -14.24 0.01 4.10
CA SER A 200 -15.28 -0.33 3.13
C SER A 200 -15.15 0.47 1.83
N MET A 201 -14.89 1.78 1.91
CA MET A 201 -14.73 2.61 0.71
C MET A 201 -13.51 2.23 -0.15
N ARG A 202 -12.45 1.68 0.47
CA ARG A 202 -11.26 1.18 -0.26
C ARG A 202 -11.50 -0.22 -0.82
N LEU A 203 -12.32 -1.04 -0.15
CA LEU A 203 -12.78 -2.33 -0.69
C LEU A 203 -13.66 -2.12 -1.92
N ASP A 204 -14.56 -1.13 -1.87
CA ASP A 204 -15.39 -0.76 -3.01
C ASP A 204 -14.52 -0.27 -4.18
N GLU A 205 -13.53 0.58 -3.91
CA GLU A 205 -12.57 1.02 -4.94
C GLU A 205 -11.80 -0.16 -5.55
N ALA A 206 -11.24 -1.07 -4.75
CA ALA A 206 -10.55 -2.26 -5.27
C ALA A 206 -11.49 -3.10 -6.16
N ARG A 207 -12.74 -3.27 -5.74
CA ARG A 207 -13.75 -4.03 -6.49
C ARG A 207 -14.10 -3.36 -7.82
N ASP A 208 -14.24 -2.03 -7.84
CA ASP A 208 -14.53 -1.26 -9.06
C ASP A 208 -13.41 -1.40 -10.11
N TRP A 209 -12.17 -1.52 -9.67
CA TRP A 209 -11.01 -1.80 -10.54
C TRP A 209 -10.81 -3.28 -10.86
N GLY A 210 -11.47 -4.20 -10.14
CA GLY A 210 -11.18 -5.63 -10.21
C GLY A 210 -9.82 -6.02 -9.61
N ALA A 211 -9.30 -5.22 -8.69
CA ALA A 211 -8.05 -5.46 -7.96
C ALA A 211 -8.27 -6.35 -6.73
N GLY A 212 -7.21 -7.06 -6.33
CA GLY A 212 -7.12 -7.72 -5.03
C GLY A 212 -6.71 -6.75 -3.91
N LEU A 213 -6.37 -7.29 -2.74
CA LEU A 213 -6.06 -6.51 -1.54
C LEU A 213 -4.78 -7.04 -0.88
N SER A 214 -3.99 -6.15 -0.30
CA SER A 214 -2.91 -6.50 0.62
C SER A 214 -3.07 -5.70 1.92
N ILE A 215 -2.83 -6.33 3.07
CA ILE A 215 -3.05 -5.71 4.39
C ILE A 215 -1.72 -5.57 5.12
N TRP A 216 -1.42 -4.37 5.60
CA TRP A 216 -0.26 -4.07 6.45
C TRP A 216 -0.68 -3.56 7.83
N GLU A 217 -0.55 -4.32 8.91
CA GLU A 217 -0.39 -5.78 8.96
C GLU A 217 -1.43 -6.40 9.90
N ILE A 218 -1.59 -7.72 9.79
CA ILE A 218 -2.41 -8.49 10.73
C ILE A 218 -1.82 -8.33 12.14
N GLY A 219 -2.66 -7.90 13.08
CA GLY A 219 -2.25 -7.64 14.48
C GLY A 219 -2.14 -6.15 14.85
N GLN A 220 -2.20 -5.25 13.87
CA GLN A 220 -2.24 -3.80 14.13
C GLN A 220 -3.66 -3.22 14.10
N GLY A 221 -4.59 -3.93 13.46
CA GLY A 221 -6.00 -3.56 13.30
C GLY A 221 -6.86 -3.82 14.55
N LEU A 222 -8.17 -3.65 14.38
CA LEU A 222 -9.17 -4.07 15.36
C LEU A 222 -9.90 -5.31 14.81
N ASP A 223 -10.22 -6.29 15.66
CA ASP A 223 -10.73 -7.60 15.22
C ASP A 223 -11.97 -7.50 14.30
N TYR A 224 -12.87 -6.58 14.59
CA TYR A 224 -14.09 -6.36 13.80
C TYR A 224 -13.84 -5.75 12.41
N PHE A 225 -12.60 -5.42 12.04
CA PHE A 225 -12.25 -5.08 10.66
C PHE A 225 -12.39 -6.29 9.73
N PHE A 226 -12.16 -7.49 10.23
CA PHE A 226 -12.25 -8.72 9.43
C PHE A 226 -13.69 -9.04 8.99
N ASP A 227 -14.70 -8.50 9.67
CA ASP A 227 -16.11 -8.67 9.29
C ASP A 227 -16.47 -8.00 7.94
N LEU A 228 -15.56 -7.19 7.36
CA LEU A 228 -15.73 -6.55 6.06
C LEU A 228 -15.25 -7.41 4.87
N PHE A 229 -14.49 -8.48 5.12
CA PHE A 229 -13.85 -9.32 4.10
C PHE A 229 -14.56 -10.68 3.99
#